data_AF-A0ABD7TSM5-F1
#
_entry.id   AF-A0ABD7TSM5-F1
#
_cell.length_a   1.000
_cell.length_b   1.000
_cell.length_c   1.000
_cell.angle_alpha   90.00
_cell.angle_beta   90.00
_cell.angle_gamma   90.00
#
_symmetry.space_group_name_H-M   'P 1'
#
loop_
_entity.id
_entity.type
_entity.pdbx_description
1 polymer ?
#
loop_
_entity_poly.entity_id
_entity_poly.type
_entity_poly.pdbx_seq_one_letter_code
_entity_poly.pdbx_strand_id
1 'polypeptide(L)'
;MNSNDILINMFPDALQQIIRHQRYDDILGYFLEENINDSKLAYHLSVLATHIDTIPCHESVGTLFHFHFNYLEDAYHMAYYHFLAVA
;
A
#
# COMPACT_ATOMS: atom_id res chain seq x y z
N MET A 1 -7.30 15.71 -14.95
CA MET A 1 -6.91 14.35 -14.53
C MET A 1 -5.97 14.52 -13.36
N ASN A 2 -6.39 14.14 -12.15
CA ASN A 2 -5.55 14.28 -10.95
C ASN A 2 -4.38 13.27 -11.07
N SER A 3 -3.17 13.62 -10.65
CA SER A 3 -2.02 12.71 -10.62
C SER A 3 -2.34 11.42 -9.87
N ASN A 4 -3.18 11.50 -8.82
CA ASN A 4 -3.59 10.35 -8.04
C ASN A 4 -4.46 9.38 -8.84
N ASP A 5 -5.33 9.86 -9.74
CA ASP A 5 -6.15 8.98 -10.57
C ASP A 5 -5.30 8.16 -11.55
N ILE A 6 -4.21 8.74 -12.06
CA ILE A 6 -3.28 8.03 -12.95
C ILE A 6 -2.61 6.89 -12.20
N LEU A 7 -2.10 7.17 -11.00
CA LEU A 7 -1.45 6.16 -10.15
C LEU A 7 -2.43 5.06 -9.74
N ILE A 8 -3.66 5.42 -9.35
CA ILE A 8 -4.68 4.45 -8.98
C ILE A 8 -5.01 3.53 -10.15
N ASN A 9 -5.10 4.05 -11.37
CA ASN A 9 -5.43 3.23 -12.55
C ASN A 9 -4.33 2.24 -12.95
N MET A 10 -3.16 2.24 -12.28
CA MET A 10 -2.09 1.26 -12.49
C MET A 10 -2.29 -0.03 -11.66
N PHE A 11 -3.20 -0.03 -10.68
CA PHE A 11 -3.47 -1.19 -9.83
C PHE A 11 -4.54 -2.12 -10.43
N PRO A 12 -4.61 -3.40 -10.02
CA PRO A 12 -5.73 -4.28 -10.34
C PRO A 12 -7.07 -3.68 -9.87
N ASP A 13 -8.14 -3.91 -10.62
CA ASP A 13 -9.46 -3.29 -10.39
C ASP A 13 -9.95 -3.43 -8.94
N ALA A 14 -9.78 -4.61 -8.33
CA ALA A 14 -10.17 -4.84 -6.94
C ALA A 14 -9.43 -3.90 -5.97
N LEU A 15 -8.12 -3.74 -6.13
CA LEU A 15 -7.31 -2.84 -5.33
C LEU A 15 -7.64 -1.37 -5.61
N GLN A 16 -7.97 -1.02 -6.86
CA GLN A 16 -8.48 0.32 -7.18
C GLN A 16 -9.76 0.62 -6.40
N GLN A 17 -10.70 -0.32 -6.32
CA GLN A 17 -11.94 -0.13 -5.56
C GLN A 17 -11.67 0.06 -4.07
N ILE A 18 -10.76 -0.73 -3.49
CA ILE A 18 -10.32 -0.58 -2.09
C ILE A 18 -9.80 0.85 -1.84
N ILE A 19 -8.89 1.33 -2.68
CA ILE A 19 -8.27 2.66 -2.55
C ILE A 19 -9.31 3.77 -2.73
N ARG A 20 -10.12 3.71 -3.80
CA ARG A 20 -11.09 4.77 -4.14
C ARG A 20 -12.17 4.92 -3.07
N HIS A 21 -12.52 3.82 -2.40
CA HIS A 21 -13.48 3.82 -1.28
C HIS A 21 -12.82 4.01 0.08
N GLN A 22 -11.52 4.30 0.14
CA GLN A 22 -10.74 4.53 1.36
C GLN A 22 -10.80 3.34 2.34
N ARG A 23 -10.94 2.12 1.83
CA ARG A 23 -11.00 0.87 2.60
C ARG A 23 -9.61 0.32 2.89
N TYR A 24 -8.66 1.17 3.31
CA TYR A 24 -7.24 0.83 3.34
C TYR A 24 -6.93 -0.41 4.20
N ASP A 25 -7.69 -0.65 5.27
CA ASP A 25 -7.58 -1.85 6.12
C ASP A 25 -7.72 -3.17 5.33
N ASP A 26 -8.42 -3.15 4.19
CA ASP A 26 -8.62 -4.31 3.33
C ASP A 26 -7.40 -4.63 2.44
N ILE A 27 -6.40 -3.74 2.37
CA ILE A 27 -5.22 -3.92 1.51
C ILE A 27 -4.44 -5.19 1.89
N LEU A 28 -4.17 -5.41 3.18
CA LEU A 28 -3.47 -6.61 3.61
C LEU A 28 -4.29 -7.86 3.30
N GLY A 29 -5.60 -7.83 3.61
CA GLY A 29 -6.52 -8.93 3.32
C GLY A 29 -6.49 -9.30 1.84
N TYR A 30 -6.58 -8.32 0.95
CA TYR A 30 -6.50 -8.53 -0.49
C TYR A 30 -5.20 -9.22 -0.92
N PHE A 31 -4.04 -8.80 -0.41
CA PHE A 31 -2.76 -9.43 -0.76
C PHE A 31 -2.66 -10.88 -0.27
N LEU A 32 -3.22 -11.17 0.91
CA LEU A 32 -3.23 -12.52 1.48
C LEU A 32 -4.21 -13.45 0.77
N GLU A 33 -5.44 -12.99 0.53
CA GLU A 33 -6.51 -13.78 -0.11
C GLU A 33 -6.15 -14.14 -1.56
N GLU A 34 -5.59 -13.20 -2.30
CA GLU A 34 -5.18 -13.40 -3.69
C GLU A 34 -3.75 -13.96 -3.82
N ASN A 35 -3.08 -14.25 -2.70
CA ASN A 35 -1.69 -14.76 -2.65
C ASN A 35 -0.70 -13.93 -3.51
N ILE A 36 -0.82 -12.61 -3.43
CA ILE A 36 -0.04 -11.67 -4.25
C ILE A 36 1.35 -11.51 -3.65
N ASN A 37 2.37 -12.01 -4.34
CA ASN A 37 3.78 -11.85 -3.94
C ASN A 37 4.55 -10.88 -4.85
N ASP A 38 3.84 -9.96 -5.51
CA ASP A 38 4.45 -8.94 -6.37
C ASP A 38 4.91 -7.73 -5.56
N SER A 39 6.22 -7.68 -5.26
CA SER A 39 6.81 -6.57 -4.53
C SER A 39 6.72 -5.23 -5.28
N LYS A 40 6.68 -5.23 -6.62
CA LYS A 40 6.52 -3.98 -7.40
C LYS A 40 5.17 -3.34 -7.11
N LEU A 41 4.13 -4.15 -6.95
CA LEU A 41 2.80 -3.66 -6.59
C LEU A 41 2.81 -3.00 -5.19
N ALA A 42 3.53 -3.59 -4.23
CA ALA A 42 3.71 -3.02 -2.90
C ALA A 42 4.49 -1.69 -2.91
N TYR A 43 5.55 -1.58 -3.71
CA TYR A 43 6.27 -0.31 -3.87
C TYR A 43 5.42 0.75 -4.57
N HIS A 44 4.59 0.38 -5.55
CA HIS A 44 3.64 1.33 -6.13
C HIS A 44 2.60 1.80 -5.11
N LEU A 45 2.11 0.92 -4.23
CA LEU A 45 1.26 1.31 -3.11
C LEU A 45 1.97 2.28 -2.16
N SER A 46 3.26 2.09 -1.88
CA SER A 46 4.06 3.03 -1.08
C SER A 46 4.14 4.43 -1.68
N VAL A 47 4.39 4.52 -2.99
CA VAL A 47 4.39 5.80 -3.71
C VAL A 47 3.01 6.44 -3.64
N LEU A 48 1.95 5.67 -3.92
CA LEU A 48 0.58 6.16 -3.84
C LEU A 48 0.22 6.64 -2.43
N ALA A 49 0.59 5.91 -1.39
CA ALA A 49 0.34 6.29 0.00
C ALA A 49 0.96 7.65 0.32
N THR A 50 2.18 7.91 -0.17
CA THR A 50 2.84 9.23 -0.04
C THR A 50 2.10 10.35 -0.77
N HIS A 51 1.36 10.05 -1.84
CA HIS A 51 0.53 11.03 -2.55
C HIS A 51 -0.87 11.23 -1.94
N ILE A 52 -1.42 10.19 -1.32
CA ILE A 52 -2.70 10.25 -0.60
C ILE A 52 -2.51 10.92 0.76
N ASP A 53 -1.38 10.65 1.41
CA ASP A 53 -0.90 11.27 2.65
C ASP A 53 -1.93 11.26 3.78
N THR A 54 -2.55 10.10 4.00
CA THR A 54 -3.48 9.89 5.13
C THR A 54 -2.97 8.80 6.06
N ILE A 55 -3.22 8.96 7.37
CA ILE A 55 -2.77 8.02 8.39
C ILE A 55 -3.17 6.58 8.07
N PRO A 56 -4.45 6.27 7.78
CA PRO A 56 -4.86 4.90 7.51
C PRO A 56 -4.15 4.30 6.28
N CYS A 57 -3.91 5.10 5.24
CA CYS A 57 -3.24 4.62 4.04
C CYS A 57 -1.76 4.26 4.32
N HIS A 58 -1.06 5.11 5.06
CA HIS A 58 0.32 4.82 5.49
C HIS A 58 0.38 3.60 6.40
N GLU A 59 -0.48 3.49 7.41
CA GLU A 59 -0.52 2.34 8.32
C GLU A 59 -0.78 1.02 7.56
N SER A 60 -1.72 0.99 6.62
CA SER A 60 -2.00 -0.20 5.82
C SER A 60 -0.82 -0.61 4.94
N VAL A 61 -0.12 0.33 4.31
CA VAL A 61 1.07 0.01 3.49
C VAL A 61 2.26 -0.39 4.37
N GLY A 62 2.47 0.26 5.52
CA GLY A 62 3.49 -0.13 6.48
C GLY A 62 3.28 -1.56 6.99
N THR A 63 2.03 -1.91 7.29
CA THR A 63 1.60 -3.26 7.67
C THR A 63 1.90 -4.28 6.58
N LEU A 64 1.69 -3.93 5.31
CA LEU A 64 2.00 -4.80 4.17
C LEU A 64 3.49 -5.18 4.12
N PHE A 65 4.39 -4.21 4.28
CA PHE A 65 5.83 -4.49 4.35
C PHE A 65 6.22 -5.23 5.62
N HIS A 66 5.60 -4.92 6.76
CA HIS A 66 5.94 -5.53 8.05
C HIS A 66 5.52 -7.00 8.17
N PHE A 67 4.38 -7.39 7.60
CA PHE A 67 3.82 -8.73 7.78
C PHE A 67 3.86 -9.60 6.53
N HIS A 68 3.70 -9.02 5.33
CA HIS A 68 3.59 -9.80 4.10
C HIS A 68 4.90 -9.84 3.31
N PHE A 69 5.57 -8.70 3.15
CA PHE A 69 6.84 -8.59 2.43
C PHE A 69 8.07 -8.54 3.35
N ASN A 70 7.97 -9.04 4.58
CA ASN A 70 9.02 -8.94 5.60
C ASN A 70 10.36 -9.65 5.27
N TYR A 71 10.36 -10.44 4.20
CA TYR A 71 11.54 -11.11 3.66
C TYR A 71 12.36 -10.23 2.70
N LEU A 72 11.83 -9.08 2.26
CA LEU A 72 12.58 -8.13 1.44
C LEU A 72 13.62 -7.42 2.32
N GLU A 73 14.79 -7.14 1.75
CA GLU A 73 15.92 -6.52 2.45
C GLU A 73 15.56 -5.18 3.11
N ASP A 74 14.73 -4.38 2.44
CA ASP A 74 14.30 -3.06 2.87
C ASP A 74 12.92 -3.04 3.53
N ALA A 75 12.28 -4.20 3.77
CA ALA A 75 10.90 -4.27 4.25
C ALA A 75 10.68 -3.49 5.55
N TYR A 76 11.56 -3.67 6.53
CA TYR A 76 11.46 -2.95 7.81
C TYR A 76 11.75 -1.45 7.67
N HIS A 77 12.60 -1.06 6.72
CA HIS A 77 12.81 0.35 6.41
C HIS A 77 11.56 0.98 5.82
N MET A 78 10.92 0.30 4.87
CA MET A 78 9.66 0.73 4.25
C MET A 78 8.52 0.79 5.26
N ALA A 79 8.38 -0.24 6.11
CA ALA A 79 7.38 -0.25 7.17
C ALA A 79 7.59 0.93 8.14
N TYR A 80 8.83 1.16 8.57
CA TYR A 80 9.18 2.25 9.48
C TYR A 80 8.93 3.63 8.85
N TYR A 81 9.28 3.82 7.58
CA TYR A 81 8.99 5.05 6.84
C TYR A 81 7.50 5.39 6.89
N HIS A 82 6.63 4.41 6.63
CA HIS A 82 5.18 4.63 6.67
C HIS A 82 4.64 4.84 8.08
N PHE A 83 5.10 4.09 9.08
CA PHE A 83 4.68 4.27 10.47
C PHE A 83 5.15 5.59 11.09
N LEU A 84 6.28 6.15 10.63
CA LEU A 84 6.74 7.46 11.08
C LEU A 84 6.10 8.63 10.34
N ALA A 85 5.68 8.45 9.08
CA ALA A 85 5.00 9.51 8.33
C ALA A 85 3.70 9.98 9.01
N VAL A 86 3.20 9.21 9.97
CA VAL A 86 1.96 9.44 10.73
C VAL A 86 2.18 9.82 12.19
N ALA A 87 3.44 9.98 12.62
CA ALA A 87 3.84 10.37 13.98
C ALA A 87 4.11 11.88 14.08
#